data_AF-A0AAE3C233-F1
#
_entry.id   AF-A0AAE3C233-F1
#
_cell.length_a   1.000
_cell.length_b   1.000
_cell.length_c   1.000
_cell.angle_alpha   90.00
_cell.angle_beta   90.00
_cell.angle_gamma   90.00
#
_symmetry.space_group_name_H-M   'P 1'
#
loop_
_entity.id
_entity.type
_entity.pdbx_description
1 polymer ?
#
loop_
_entity_poly.entity_id
_entity_poly.type
_entity_poly.pdbx_seq_one_letter_code
_entity_poly.pdbx_strand_id
1 'polypeptide(L)'
;MKLPSKNIKKFLVFLLSHHTEEYAHRTLRLKIRTHEVRLCARCSGLTLGFFSGILVLHFWWWLYITEQVAVALIVLLLMPALLDWGTQSVLGRESKNWIRVTTGFSLGFGICLAKFINLTTLLILVSIFYLLAVLIMFKRVRRESRTANVLREKEISADHDSIN
;
A
#
# COMPACT_ATOMS: atom_id res chain seq x y z
N MET A 1 30.36 -13.20 13.79
CA MET A 1 29.07 -13.94 13.76
C MET A 1 28.56 -13.99 12.33
N LYS A 2 28.74 -15.10 11.61
CA LYS A 2 28.25 -15.25 10.22
C LYS A 2 26.77 -15.65 10.27
N LEU A 3 25.87 -14.71 9.95
CA LEU A 3 24.46 -15.04 9.76
C LEU A 3 24.33 -16.05 8.61
N PRO A 4 23.59 -17.16 8.77
CA PRO A 4 23.43 -18.14 7.71
C PRO A 4 22.76 -17.50 6.50
N SER A 5 23.33 -17.71 5.31
CA SER A 5 22.98 -17.02 4.06
C SER A 5 21.48 -17.07 3.69
N LYS A 6 20.77 -18.10 4.17
CA LYS A 6 19.32 -18.28 3.98
C LYS A 6 18.49 -17.27 4.78
N ASN A 7 18.91 -16.92 5.99
CA ASN A 7 18.23 -15.93 6.83
C ASN A 7 18.45 -14.52 6.31
N ILE A 8 19.64 -14.22 5.78
CA ILE A 8 19.93 -12.95 5.11
C ILE A 8 19.05 -12.78 3.87
N LYS A 9 18.89 -13.83 3.05
CA LYS A 9 18.01 -13.76 1.87
C LYS A 9 16.55 -13.51 2.25
N LYS A 10 16.03 -14.20 3.26
CA LYS A 10 14.66 -13.96 3.76
C LYS A 10 14.48 -12.55 4.31
N PHE A 11 15.45 -12.07 5.08
CA PHE A 11 15.45 -10.70 5.60
C PHE A 11 15.52 -9.66 4.49
N LEU A 12 16.38 -9.84 3.48
CA LEU A 12 16.47 -8.95 2.32
C LEU A 12 15.19 -8.97 1.50
N VAL A 13 14.62 -10.14 1.25
CA VAL A 13 13.33 -10.26 0.57
C VAL A 13 12.27 -9.50 1.37
N PHE A 14 12.18 -9.69 2.68
CA PHE A 14 11.24 -8.97 3.53
C PHE A 14 11.47 -7.45 3.50
N LEU A 15 12.73 -6.99 3.53
CA LEU A 15 13.07 -5.57 3.48
C LEU A 15 12.66 -4.92 2.14
N LEU A 16 12.85 -5.63 1.01
CA LEU A 16 12.57 -5.14 -0.33
C LEU A 16 11.11 -5.30 -0.76
N SER A 17 10.45 -6.37 -0.31
CA SER A 17 9.07 -6.70 -0.66
C SER A 17 8.07 -6.18 0.36
N HIS A 18 8.49 -5.91 1.60
CA HIS A 18 7.63 -5.64 2.75
C HIS A 18 6.46 -6.65 2.87
N HIS A 19 6.72 -7.88 2.47
CA HIS A 19 5.74 -8.95 2.36
C HIS A 19 6.37 -10.28 2.76
N THR A 20 5.59 -11.11 3.44
CA THR A 20 5.95 -12.52 3.68
C THR A 20 5.98 -13.29 2.35
N GLU A 21 6.62 -14.46 2.33
CA GLU A 21 6.72 -15.29 1.10
C GLU A 21 5.33 -15.63 0.50
N GLU A 22 4.30 -15.73 1.35
CA GLU A 22 2.91 -15.95 0.96
C GLU A 22 2.35 -14.88 0.01
N TYR A 23 2.83 -13.64 0.11
CA TYR A 23 2.36 -12.51 -0.70
C TYR A 23 3.32 -12.14 -1.83
N ALA A 24 4.18 -13.08 -2.26
CA ALA A 24 5.14 -12.84 -3.33
C ALA A 24 4.50 -12.40 -4.66
N HIS A 25 3.23 -12.74 -4.93
CA HIS A 25 2.51 -12.29 -6.13
C HIS A 25 2.30 -10.78 -6.18
N ARG A 26 2.37 -10.08 -5.04
CA ARG A 26 2.23 -8.62 -4.93
C ARG A 26 3.51 -7.86 -5.27
N THR A 27 4.53 -8.58 -5.74
CA THR A 27 5.85 -8.04 -6.08
C THR A 27 6.10 -8.00 -7.58
N LEU A 28 6.91 -7.04 -8.01
CA LEU A 28 7.52 -7.01 -9.33
C LEU A 28 8.77 -7.89 -9.29
N ARG A 29 8.86 -8.84 -10.22
CA ARG A 29 10.03 -9.71 -10.38
C ARG A 29 11.00 -9.05 -11.36
N LEU A 30 12.17 -8.67 -10.87
CA LEU A 30 13.25 -8.10 -11.67
C LEU A 30 14.40 -9.12 -11.72
N LYS A 31 14.78 -9.54 -12.93
CA LYS A 31 15.94 -10.39 -13.14
C LYS A 31 17.16 -9.50 -13.39
N ILE A 32 18.10 -9.50 -12.45
CA ILE A 32 19.38 -8.81 -12.56
C ILE A 32 20.46 -9.88 -12.73
N ARG A 33 20.94 -10.07 -13.96
CA ARG A 33 21.86 -11.17 -14.34
C ARG A 33 21.32 -12.53 -13.88
N THR A 34 21.97 -13.17 -12.91
CA THR A 34 21.63 -14.49 -12.36
C THR A 34 20.73 -14.42 -11.11
N HIS A 35 20.36 -13.21 -10.65
CA HIS A 35 19.60 -13.01 -9.43
C HIS A 35 18.20 -12.46 -9.72
N GLU A 36 17.18 -12.99 -9.03
CA GLU A 36 15.82 -12.45 -9.04
C GLU A 36 15.62 -11.60 -7.79
N VAL A 37 15.23 -10.34 -7.99
CA VAL A 37 14.84 -9.41 -6.93
C VAL A 37 13.33 -9.19 -7.00
N ARG A 38 12.68 -9.20 -5.83
CA ARG A 38 11.24 -8.98 -5.68
C ARG A 38 11.00 -7.67 -4.96
N LEU A 39 10.41 -6.71 -5.65
CA LEU A 39 10.07 -5.39 -5.10
C LEU A 39 8.57 -5.28 -4.91
N CYS A 40 8.10 -4.69 -3.81
CA CYS A 40 6.67 -4.40 -3.65
C CYS A 40 6.17 -3.56 -4.84
N ALA A 41 5.12 -4.03 -5.54
CA ALA A 41 4.62 -3.34 -6.73
C ALA A 41 4.11 -1.92 -6.39
N ARG A 42 3.44 -1.75 -5.25
CA ARG A 42 2.94 -0.45 -4.82
C ARG A 42 4.06 0.50 -4.41
N CYS A 43 5.01 0.03 -3.60
CA CYS A 43 6.14 0.87 -3.18
C CYS A 43 7.00 1.26 -4.39
N SER A 44 7.21 0.35 -5.35
CA SER A 44 7.91 0.67 -6.59
C SER A 44 7.20 1.80 -7.35
N GLY A 45 5.88 1.72 -7.48
CA GLY A 45 5.07 2.80 -8.04
C GLY A 45 5.25 4.11 -7.28
N LEU A 46 5.09 4.10 -5.96
CA LEU A 46 5.23 5.29 -5.10
C LEU A 46 6.60 5.94 -5.24
N THR A 47 7.68 5.16 -5.19
CA THR A 47 9.05 5.66 -5.36
C THR A 47 9.21 6.29 -6.74
N LEU A 48 8.77 5.63 -7.81
CA LEU A 48 8.84 6.18 -9.17
C LEU A 48 8.03 7.47 -9.31
N GLY A 49 6.82 7.52 -8.74
CA GLY A 49 5.95 8.70 -8.77
C GLY A 49 6.56 9.88 -8.02
N PHE A 50 7.13 9.63 -6.85
CA PHE A 50 7.80 10.65 -6.03
C PHE A 50 9.02 11.23 -6.74
N PHE A 51 9.91 10.38 -7.27
CA PHE A 51 11.06 10.87 -8.04
C PHE A 51 10.63 11.62 -9.31
N SER A 52 9.61 11.14 -10.01
CA SER A 52 9.06 11.83 -11.18
C SER A 52 8.49 13.21 -10.80
N GLY A 53 7.77 13.30 -9.68
CA GLY A 53 7.25 14.55 -9.14
C GLY A 53 8.37 15.54 -8.79
N ILE A 54 9.44 15.08 -8.14
CA ILE A 54 10.62 15.92 -7.87
C ILE A 54 11.23 16.43 -9.18
N LEU A 55 11.42 15.55 -10.18
CA LEU A 55 12.00 15.95 -11.47
C LEU A 55 11.12 17.00 -12.17
N VAL A 56 9.80 16.79 -12.20
CA VAL A 56 8.87 17.78 -12.78
C VAL A 56 8.97 19.12 -12.05
N LEU A 57 8.95 19.14 -10.72
CA LEU A 57 9.05 20.38 -9.95
C LEU A 57 10.42 21.05 -10.03
N HIS A 58 11.48 20.28 -10.31
CA HIS A 58 12.82 20.80 -10.54
C HIS A 58 12.93 21.46 -11.92
N PHE A 59 12.50 20.77 -12.98
CA PHE A 59 12.57 21.31 -14.35
C PHE A 59 11.55 22.44 -14.59
N TRP A 60 10.36 22.36 -13.98
CA TRP A 60 9.35 23.41 -13.97
C TRP A 60 9.36 24.18 -12.65
N TRP A 61 10.53 24.69 -12.25
CA TRP A 61 10.66 25.43 -10.99
C TRP A 61 9.81 26.72 -10.94
N TRP A 62 9.45 27.28 -12.11
CA TRP A 62 8.54 28.43 -12.25
C TRP A 62 7.06 28.06 -12.17
N LEU A 63 6.72 26.77 -12.11
CA LEU A 63 5.33 26.34 -11.97
C LEU A 63 4.78 26.79 -10.62
N TYR A 64 3.73 27.60 -10.68
CA TYR A 64 2.95 27.99 -9.53
C TYR A 64 1.54 27.44 -9.66
N ILE A 65 1.07 26.81 -8.59
CA ILE A 65 -0.29 26.30 -8.46
C ILE A 65 -0.84 26.88 -7.16
N THR A 66 -2.09 27.35 -7.18
CA THR A 66 -2.74 27.85 -5.97
C THR A 66 -2.95 26.72 -4.96
N GLU A 67 -2.98 27.06 -3.67
CA GLU A 67 -3.16 26.06 -2.61
C GLU A 67 -4.40 25.19 -2.83
N GLN A 68 -5.52 25.79 -3.26
CA GLN A 68 -6.79 25.09 -3.50
C GLN A 68 -6.66 24.04 -4.61
N VAL A 69 -5.98 24.39 -5.71
CA VAL A 69 -5.75 23.47 -6.82
C VAL A 69 -4.77 22.37 -6.41
N ALA A 70 -3.73 22.71 -5.64
CA ALA A 70 -2.80 21.72 -5.11
C ALA A 70 -3.50 20.70 -4.20
N VAL A 71 -4.35 21.16 -3.27
CA VAL A 71 -5.17 20.27 -2.42
C VAL A 71 -6.04 19.34 -3.27
N ALA A 72 -6.75 19.88 -4.27
CA ALA A 72 -7.60 19.07 -5.14
C ALA A 72 -6.81 17.99 -5.89
N LEU A 73 -5.63 18.34 -6.42
CA LEU A 73 -4.76 17.41 -7.12
C LEU A 73 -4.18 16.35 -6.17
N ILE A 74 -3.76 16.73 -4.96
CA ILE A 74 -3.26 15.79 -3.94
C ILE A 74 -4.32 14.75 -3.62
N VAL A 75 -5.55 15.19 -3.33
CA VAL A 75 -6.67 14.29 -3.02
C VAL A 75 -6.95 13.37 -4.21
N LEU A 76 -7.06 13.93 -5.42
CA LEU A 76 -7.33 13.17 -6.65
C LEU A 76 -6.26 12.09 -6.90
N LEU A 77 -4.99 12.40 -6.69
CA LEU A 77 -3.88 11.49 -6.93
C LEU A 77 -3.69 10.44 -5.84
N LEU A 78 -4.06 10.76 -4.59
CA LEU A 78 -3.97 9.84 -3.46
C LEU A 78 -5.14 8.85 -3.41
N MET A 79 -6.34 9.28 -3.83
CA MET A 79 -7.57 8.49 -3.74
C MET A 79 -7.49 7.10 -4.42
N PRO A 80 -6.93 6.94 -5.64
CA PRO A 80 -6.82 5.63 -6.28
C PRO A 80 -6.08 4.59 -5.44
N ALA A 81 -4.99 4.97 -4.75
CA ALA A 81 -4.24 4.06 -3.89
C ALA A 81 -5.02 3.69 -2.63
N LEU A 82 -5.71 4.67 -2.02
CA LEU A 82 -6.56 4.44 -0.85
C LEU A 82 -7.73 3.50 -1.19
N LEU A 83 -8.38 3.69 -2.33
CA LEU A 83 -9.48 2.85 -2.80
C LEU A 83 -9.01 1.44 -3.18
N ASP A 84 -7.90 1.31 -3.91
CA ASP A 84 -7.34 0.01 -4.26
C ASP A 84 -6.94 -0.76 -2.99
N TRP A 85 -6.27 -0.12 -2.03
CA TRP A 85 -5.92 -0.74 -0.75
C TRP A 85 -7.13 -1.02 0.13
N GLY A 86 -8.09 -0.09 0.21
CA GLY A 86 -9.27 -0.22 1.03
C GLY A 86 -10.18 -1.35 0.57
N THR A 87 -10.39 -1.47 -0.74
CA THR A 87 -11.15 -2.60 -1.33
C THR A 87 -10.44 -3.93 -1.13
N GLN A 88 -9.11 -4.00 -1.29
CA GLN A 88 -8.33 -5.19 -0.94
C GLN A 88 -8.49 -5.57 0.54
N SER A 89 -8.40 -4.59 1.43
CA SER A 89 -8.40 -4.79 2.88
C SER A 89 -9.78 -5.20 3.40
N VAL A 90 -10.85 -4.54 2.97
CA VAL A 90 -12.20 -4.78 3.49
C VAL A 90 -12.90 -5.91 2.74
N LEU A 91 -12.77 -5.96 1.41
CA LEU A 91 -13.50 -6.94 0.57
C LEU A 91 -12.69 -8.20 0.29
N GLY A 92 -11.38 -8.23 0.59
CA GLY A 92 -10.53 -9.39 0.30
C GLY A 92 -10.31 -9.60 -1.21
N ARG A 93 -10.59 -8.56 -2.01
CA ARG A 93 -10.31 -8.58 -3.45
C ARG A 93 -8.80 -8.62 -3.66
N GLU A 94 -8.30 -9.44 -4.57
CA GLU A 94 -6.91 -9.33 -5.01
C GLU A 94 -6.72 -8.24 -6.07
N SER A 95 -5.64 -7.46 -5.94
CA SER A 95 -5.27 -6.42 -6.90
C SER A 95 -4.13 -6.86 -7.82
N LYS A 96 -4.17 -6.38 -9.06
CA LYS A 96 -3.17 -6.67 -10.10
C LYS A 96 -1.95 -5.76 -9.92
N ASN A 97 -0.75 -6.27 -10.19
CA ASN A 97 0.49 -5.50 -9.98
C ASN A 97 0.53 -4.19 -10.78
N TRP A 98 0.00 -4.15 -12.00
CA TRP A 98 -0.05 -2.90 -12.77
C TRP A 98 -0.96 -1.84 -12.10
N ILE A 99 -2.08 -2.25 -11.47
CA ILE A 99 -2.94 -1.35 -10.68
C ILE A 99 -2.18 -0.86 -9.45
N ARG A 100 -1.46 -1.75 -8.76
CA ARG A 100 -0.65 -1.39 -7.58
C ARG A 100 0.44 -0.37 -7.94
N VAL A 101 1.13 -0.56 -9.07
CA VAL A 101 2.16 0.36 -9.57
C VAL A 101 1.55 1.70 -9.96
N THR A 102 0.49 1.72 -10.75
CA THR A 102 -0.14 2.97 -11.23
C THR A 102 -0.72 3.79 -10.08
N THR A 103 -1.49 3.17 -9.20
CA THR A 103 -2.02 3.86 -8.00
C THR A 103 -0.92 4.29 -7.05
N GLY A 104 0.13 3.48 -6.87
CA GLY A 104 1.33 3.86 -6.12
C GLY A 104 2.02 5.08 -6.73
N PHE A 105 2.20 5.11 -8.04
CA PHE A 105 2.78 6.23 -8.78
C PHE A 105 1.98 7.51 -8.57
N SER A 106 0.65 7.47 -8.73
CA SER A 106 -0.21 8.62 -8.47
C SER A 106 -0.03 9.14 -7.04
N LEU A 107 -0.03 8.25 -6.05
CA LEU A 107 0.20 8.61 -4.65
C LEU A 107 1.56 9.29 -4.43
N GLY A 108 2.65 8.71 -4.96
CA GLY A 108 3.99 9.28 -4.85
C GLY A 108 4.12 10.65 -5.51
N PHE A 109 3.53 10.82 -6.69
CA PHE A 109 3.51 12.10 -7.39
C PHE A 109 2.69 13.15 -6.62
N GLY A 110 1.51 12.77 -6.12
CA GLY A 110 0.65 13.64 -5.32
C GLY A 110 1.35 14.19 -4.08
N ILE A 111 2.17 13.38 -3.40
CA ILE A 111 2.98 13.83 -2.24
C ILE A 111 3.88 15.02 -2.60
N CYS A 112 4.44 15.07 -3.81
CA CYS A 112 5.33 16.16 -4.22
C CYS A 112 4.58 17.51 -4.32
N LEU A 113 3.27 17.48 -4.62
CA LEU A 113 2.45 18.68 -4.69
C LEU A 113 2.20 19.33 -3.33
N ALA A 114 2.54 18.64 -2.22
CA ALA A 114 2.49 19.21 -0.87
C ALA A 114 3.41 20.45 -0.71
N LYS A 115 4.37 20.65 -1.62
CA LYS A 115 5.18 21.88 -1.70
C LYS A 115 4.32 23.15 -1.81
N PHE A 116 3.14 23.07 -2.44
CA PHE A 116 2.27 24.22 -2.73
C PHE A 116 1.20 24.50 -1.68
N ILE A 117 1.16 23.74 -0.59
CA ILE A 117 0.18 23.91 0.49
C ILE A 117 0.89 24.29 1.78
N ASN A 118 0.20 25.01 2.66
CA ASN A 118 0.79 25.37 3.96
C ASN A 118 0.84 24.15 4.90
N LEU A 119 1.67 24.24 5.95
CA LEU A 119 1.88 23.14 6.90
C LEU A 119 0.60 22.73 7.61
N THR A 120 -0.26 23.68 7.99
CA THR A 120 -1.53 23.39 8.67
C THR A 120 -2.45 22.56 7.78
N THR A 121 -2.63 22.96 6.52
CA THR A 121 -3.43 22.22 5.53
C THR A 121 -2.85 20.83 5.30
N LEU A 122 -1.51 20.69 5.18
CA LEU A 122 -0.84 19.40 5.05
C LEU A 122 -1.12 18.48 6.25
N LEU A 123 -0.97 18.99 7.48
CA LEU A 123 -1.24 18.22 8.69
C LEU A 123 -2.69 17.77 8.78
N ILE A 124 -3.65 18.62 8.38
CA ILE A 124 -5.07 18.26 8.32
C ILE A 124 -5.29 17.14 7.30
N LEU A 125 -4.76 17.26 6.08
CA LEU A 125 -4.91 16.23 5.05
C LEU A 125 -4.31 14.89 5.46
N VAL A 126 -3.10 14.91 6.03
CA VAL A 126 -2.43 13.71 6.54
C VAL A 126 -3.25 13.07 7.66
N SER A 127 -3.78 13.87 8.59
CA SER A 127 -4.61 13.37 9.69
C SER A 127 -5.91 12.73 9.18
N ILE A 128 -6.58 13.34 8.21
CA ILE A 128 -7.77 12.77 7.56
C ILE A 128 -7.43 11.45 6.88
N PHE A 129 -6.33 11.40 6.13
CA PHE A 129 -5.88 10.18 5.46
C PHE A 129 -5.61 9.04 6.46
N TYR A 130 -4.88 9.32 7.55
CA TYR A 130 -4.64 8.34 8.60
C TYR A 130 -5.92 7.87 9.29
N LEU A 131 -6.85 8.80 9.58
CA LEU A 131 -8.15 8.44 10.14
C LEU A 131 -8.91 7.47 9.21
N LEU A 132 -8.97 7.76 7.92
CA LEU A 132 -9.59 6.87 6.93
C LEU A 132 -8.90 5.50 6.88
N ALA A 133 -7.57 5.47 6.92
CA ALA A 133 -6.81 4.23 6.94
C ALA A 133 -7.11 3.38 8.20
N VAL A 134 -7.20 4.02 9.37
CA VAL A 134 -7.58 3.37 10.64
C VAL A 134 -9.01 2.83 10.56
N LEU A 135 -9.96 3.59 10.04
CA LEU A 135 -11.35 3.14 9.87
C LEU A 135 -11.46 1.92 8.93
N ILE A 136 -10.70 1.93 7.83
CA ILE A 136 -10.59 0.78 6.90
C ILE A 136 -9.99 -0.43 7.61
N MET A 137 -8.91 -0.24 8.37
CA MET A 137 -8.25 -1.30 9.13
C MET A 137 -9.18 -1.89 10.19
N PHE A 138 -9.90 -1.05 10.93
CA PHE A 138 -10.90 -1.48 11.90
C PHE A 138 -12.01 -2.32 11.25
N LYS A 139 -12.53 -1.88 10.08
CA LYS A 139 -13.52 -2.65 9.31
C LYS A 139 -12.98 -4.01 8.85
N ARG A 140 -11.72 -4.05 8.41
CA ARG A 140 -11.03 -5.30 8.04
C ARG A 140 -10.95 -6.27 9.21
N VAL A 141 -10.42 -5.81 10.35
CA VAL A 141 -10.27 -6.65 11.55
C VAL A 141 -11.62 -7.20 11.99
N ARG A 142 -12.67 -6.35 12.02
CA ARG A 142 -14.02 -6.79 12.40
C ARG A 142 -14.58 -7.86 11.46
N ARG A 143 -14.29 -7.78 10.15
CA ARG A 143 -14.69 -8.81 9.19
C ARG A 143 -13.97 -10.13 9.46
N GLU A 144 -12.65 -10.09 9.62
CA GLU A 144 -11.84 -11.28 9.91
C GLU A 144 -12.32 -11.96 11.20
N SER A 145 -12.60 -11.20 12.26
CA SER A 145 -13.17 -11.73 13.51
C SER A 145 -14.53 -12.40 13.30
N ARG A 146 -15.43 -11.81 12.50
CA ARG A 146 -16.74 -12.42 12.19
C ARG A 146 -16.59 -13.74 11.43
N THR A 147 -15.72 -13.79 10.42
CA THR A 147 -15.48 -15.01 9.66
C THR A 147 -14.90 -16.12 10.55
N ALA A 148 -13.96 -15.79 11.43
CA ALA A 148 -13.39 -16.75 12.38
C ALA A 148 -14.45 -17.30 13.35
N ASN A 149 -15.33 -16.46 13.87
CA ASN A 149 -16.41 -16.90 14.76
C ASN A 149 -17.37 -17.87 14.06
N VAL A 150 -17.79 -17.57 12.83
CA VAL A 150 -18.67 -18.45 12.04
C VAL A 150 -18.03 -19.81 11.75
N LEU A 151 -16.73 -19.85 11.45
CA LEU A 151 -16.01 -21.11 11.23
C LEU A 151 -15.94 -21.94 12.53
N ARG A 152 -15.64 -21.29 13.65
CA ARG A 152 -15.60 -21.94 14.96
C ARG A 152 -16.95 -22.51 15.37
N GLU A 153 -18.05 -21.81 15.13
CA GLU A 153 -19.41 -22.30 15.39
C GLU A 153 -19.73 -23.55 14.56
N LYS A 154 -19.31 -23.59 13.28
CA LYS A 154 -19.48 -24.76 12.40
C LYS A 154 -18.66 -25.97 12.85
N GLU A 155 -17.43 -25.75 13.33
CA GLU A 155 -16.58 -26.82 13.87
C GLU A 155 -17.19 -27.43 15.13
N ILE A 156 -17.70 -26.60 16.05
CA ILE A 156 -18.37 -27.07 17.29
C ILE A 156 -19.64 -27.87 16.95
N SER A 157 -20.45 -27.42 15.99
CA SER A 157 -21.65 -28.17 15.59
C SER A 157 -21.30 -29.52 14.95
N ALA A 158 -20.26 -29.57 14.10
CA ALA A 158 -19.85 -30.81 13.44
C ALA A 158 -19.28 -31.83 14.44
N ASP A 159 -18.57 -31.39 15.47
CA ASP A 159 -18.07 -32.25 16.54
C ASP A 159 -19.23 -32.83 17.37
N HIS A 160 -20.22 -32.01 17.71
CA HIS A 160 -21.43 -32.46 18.43
C HIS A 160 -22.25 -33.48 17.62
N ASP A 161 -22.36 -33.31 16.31
CA ASP A 161 -23.05 -34.26 15.42
C ASP A 161 -22.28 -35.57 15.23
N SER A 162 -20.96 -35.59 15.46
CA SER A 162 -20.13 -36.80 15.34
C SER A 162 -20.14 -37.71 16.58
N ILE A 163 -20.64 -37.20 17.71
CA ILE A 163 -20.72 -37.90 19.00
C ILE A 163 -22.10 -38.57 19.19
N ASN A 164 -23.12 -38.16 18.42
CA ASN A 164 -24.47 -38.74 18.43
C ASN A 164 -24.67 -39.74 17.28
#